data_AF-A0A522ADI8-F1
#
_entry.id   AF-A0A522ADI8-F1
#
_cell.length_a   1.000
_cell.length_b   1.000
_cell.length_c   1.000
_cell.angle_alpha   90.00
_cell.angle_beta   90.00
_cell.angle_gamma   90.00
#
_symmetry.space_group_name_H-M   'P 1'
#
loop_
_entity.id
_entity.type
_entity.pdbx_description
1 polymer ?
#
loop_
_entity_poly.entity_id
_entity_poly.type
_entity_poly.pdbx_seq_one_letter_code
_entity_poly.pdbx_strand_id
1 'polypeptide(L)'
;MHNSHNLFHKTELRLRPVRLEGVDLDAVAQCVADILGFDADEVYVIDAIGDVLSLDILRDSVDLQHIAGKQKALLAALGRIPGFGIDGQTSVRADGVLGWIGMSEQQGKEIAARTQAMARNIEEHLARRVLVISTGDEVASGQIVDTNKPFIAASFGAAGYSVSLGENLEDSLDRISNAMLAGVEDGGYRLIITTGGVGAESKDCTVEALQSLDPQAASPAILLFERGHGRHAKEAVRICVGQIAATTIVCLPGPHDEVKAAVPVLLSGLAEKKSKEDLAEDIAACLRKRFHHQAAWRHNRPAAQ
;
A
#
# COMPACT_ATOMS: atom_id res chain seq x y z
N MET A 1 -3.96 27.03 -5.67
CA MET A 1 -3.71 25.91 -4.76
C MET A 1 -2.48 26.28 -3.95
N HIS A 2 -2.64 26.54 -2.65
CA HIS A 2 -1.49 26.82 -1.77
C HIS A 2 -0.67 25.54 -1.62
N ASN A 3 0.60 25.58 -2.03
CA ASN A 3 1.50 24.44 -1.95
C ASN A 3 2.19 24.44 -0.59
N SER A 4 1.38 24.30 0.46
CA SER A 4 1.85 24.28 1.85
C SER A 4 2.40 22.90 2.19
N HIS A 5 3.62 22.86 2.72
CA HIS A 5 4.33 21.64 3.11
C HIS A 5 4.61 21.65 4.61
N ASN A 6 4.31 20.54 5.28
CA ASN A 6 4.57 20.36 6.70
C ASN A 6 6.08 20.22 6.97
N LEU A 7 6.58 20.86 8.03
CA LEU A 7 7.99 20.83 8.41
C LEU A 7 8.40 19.56 9.17
N PHE A 8 7.45 18.76 9.66
CA PHE A 8 7.71 17.53 10.44
C PHE A 8 8.70 17.76 11.60
N HIS A 9 8.55 18.88 12.31
CA HIS A 9 9.43 19.31 13.41
C HIS A 9 10.90 19.55 13.00
N LYS A 10 11.19 19.69 11.70
CA LYS A 10 12.49 20.13 11.18
C LYS A 10 12.44 21.63 10.88
N THR A 11 12.54 22.40 11.94
CA THR A 11 12.32 23.85 11.97
C THR A 11 13.63 24.66 12.02
N GLU A 12 14.75 23.99 12.29
CA GLU A 12 16.04 24.65 12.49
C GLU A 12 16.72 25.06 11.18
N LEU A 13 17.20 26.30 11.14
CA LEU A 13 17.97 26.90 10.07
C LEU A 13 19.33 27.37 10.59
N ARG A 14 20.41 26.97 9.92
CA ARG A 14 21.79 27.29 10.32
C ARG A 14 22.52 28.06 9.24
N LEU A 15 23.14 29.18 9.60
CA LEU A 15 24.05 29.93 8.74
C LEU A 15 25.49 29.69 9.16
N ARG A 16 26.34 29.27 8.21
CA ARG A 16 27.76 29.08 8.47
C ARG A 16 28.63 29.07 7.20
N PRO A 17 29.89 29.54 7.27
CA PRO A 17 30.45 30.35 8.37
C PRO A 17 29.85 31.77 8.37
N VAL A 18 29.69 32.38 9.54
CA VAL A 18 29.33 33.80 9.70
C VAL A 18 30.32 34.49 10.64
N ARG A 19 30.46 35.81 10.53
CA ARG A 19 31.21 36.64 11.48
C ARG A 19 30.23 37.61 12.14
N LEU A 20 30.18 37.64 13.47
CA LEU A 20 29.24 38.47 14.22
C LEU A 20 30.01 39.41 15.14
N GLU A 21 29.82 40.73 14.99
CA GLU A 21 30.46 41.75 15.81
C GLU A 21 29.44 42.84 16.20
N GLY A 22 28.87 42.74 17.41
CA GLY A 22 27.85 43.70 17.87
C GLY A 22 26.53 43.64 17.07
N VAL A 23 26.19 42.46 16.55
CA VAL A 23 24.99 42.22 15.73
C VAL A 23 23.73 42.25 16.60
N ASP A 24 22.70 42.93 16.09
CA ASP A 24 21.34 42.85 16.60
C ASP A 24 20.66 41.56 16.10
N LEU A 25 20.44 40.61 17.02
CA LEU A 25 19.85 39.30 16.70
C LEU A 25 18.35 39.38 16.39
N ASP A 26 17.63 40.39 16.90
CA ASP A 26 16.24 40.61 16.56
C ASP A 26 16.13 41.12 15.12
N ALA A 27 17.07 41.99 14.70
CA ALA A 27 17.17 42.41 13.30
C ALA A 27 17.50 41.25 12.35
N VAL A 28 18.28 40.24 12.79
CA VAL A 28 18.52 39.01 12.03
C VAL A 28 17.22 38.22 11.87
N ALA A 29 16.52 37.94 12.98
CA ALA A 29 15.27 37.20 12.96
C ALA A 29 14.23 37.84 12.03
N GLN A 30 14.05 39.17 12.16
CA GLN A 30 13.18 39.94 11.28
C GLN A 30 13.59 39.84 9.81
N CYS A 31 14.88 39.97 9.51
CA CYS A 31 15.38 39.86 8.14
C CYS A 31 15.11 38.48 7.53
N VAL A 32 15.24 37.41 8.31
CA VAL A 32 14.93 36.05 7.86
C VAL A 32 13.43 35.91 7.62
N ALA A 33 12.60 36.40 8.54
CA ALA A 33 11.15 36.38 8.41
C ALA A 33 10.68 37.09 7.13
N ASP A 34 11.18 38.31 6.88
CA ASP A 34 10.81 39.11 5.71
C ASP A 34 11.16 38.42 4.38
N ILE A 35 12.36 37.83 4.30
CA ILE A 35 12.85 37.22 3.06
C ILE A 35 12.13 35.89 2.76
N LEU A 36 11.79 35.14 3.80
CA LEU A 36 11.17 33.82 3.69
C LEU A 36 9.64 33.87 3.78
N GLY A 37 9.05 35.03 4.07
CA GLY A 37 7.61 35.23 4.15
C GLY A 37 6.97 34.65 5.41
N PHE A 38 7.67 34.75 6.54
CA PHE A 38 7.17 34.41 7.87
C PHE A 38 6.77 35.68 8.64
N ASP A 39 5.94 35.51 9.66
CA ASP A 39 5.67 36.60 10.60
C ASP A 39 6.88 36.80 11.53
N ALA A 40 7.04 38.03 12.05
CA ALA A 40 8.21 38.41 12.83
C ALA A 40 8.38 37.57 14.11
N ASP A 41 7.28 37.14 14.71
CA ASP A 41 7.21 36.31 15.90
C ASP A 41 7.27 34.80 15.59
N GLU A 42 7.49 34.41 14.33
CA GLU A 42 7.67 33.00 13.94
C GLU A 42 9.14 32.59 13.78
N VAL A 43 10.09 33.53 13.86
CA VAL A 43 11.52 33.26 13.67
C VAL A 43 12.31 33.65 14.92
N TYR A 44 13.04 32.69 15.49
CA TYR A 44 13.82 32.91 16.70
C TYR A 44 15.28 32.55 16.51
N VAL A 45 16.20 33.41 16.92
CA VAL A 45 17.61 33.03 17.03
C VAL A 45 17.78 32.15 18.27
N ILE A 46 18.24 30.91 18.08
CA ILE A 46 18.48 29.95 19.15
C ILE A 46 19.84 30.20 19.78
N ASP A 47 20.88 30.27 18.94
CA ASP A 47 22.25 30.47 19.38
C ASP A 47 23.13 31.08 18.29
N ALA A 48 24.24 31.67 18.74
CA ALA A 48 25.30 32.21 17.92
C ALA A 48 26.65 31.75 18.51
N ILE A 49 27.16 30.62 18.03
CA ILE A 49 28.34 29.95 18.59
C ILE A 49 29.44 29.90 17.54
N GLY A 50 30.53 30.62 17.78
CA GLY A 50 31.67 30.67 16.87
C GLY A 50 31.29 31.29 15.53
N ASP A 51 31.37 30.51 14.46
CA ASP A 51 31.01 30.88 13.09
C ASP A 51 29.64 30.34 12.65
N VAL A 52 28.81 29.87 13.59
CA VAL A 52 27.48 29.33 13.33
C VAL A 52 26.42 30.18 14.01
N LEU A 53 25.39 30.51 13.25
CA LEU A 53 24.16 31.14 13.74
C LEU A 53 22.98 30.21 13.48
N SER A 54 22.26 29.84 14.54
CA SER A 54 21.12 28.91 14.46
C SER A 54 19.83 29.65 14.77
N LEU A 55 18.81 29.40 13.95
CA LEU A 55 17.48 29.96 14.09
C LEU A 55 16.44 28.84 14.08
N ASP A 56 15.33 29.04 14.78
CA ASP A 56 14.15 28.19 14.76
C ASP A 56 13.00 28.89 14.03
N ILE A 57 12.19 28.10 13.32
CA ILE A 57 10.95 28.55 12.67
C ILE A 57 9.77 27.90 13.39
N LEU A 58 8.96 28.69 14.11
CA LEU A 58 7.87 28.18 14.96
C LEU A 58 6.61 27.74 14.18
N ARG A 59 6.69 27.69 12.86
CA ARG A 59 5.57 27.38 11.99
C ARG A 59 5.58 25.92 11.60
N ASP A 60 4.43 25.26 11.63
CA ASP A 60 4.34 23.84 11.27
C ASP A 60 4.36 23.58 9.75
N SER A 61 4.14 24.62 8.93
CA SER A 61 4.05 24.48 7.48
C SER A 61 4.57 25.71 6.73
N VAL A 62 5.09 25.49 5.52
CA VAL A 62 5.70 26.54 4.69
C VAL A 62 5.26 26.44 3.24
N ASP A 63 5.16 27.59 2.55
CA ASP A 63 4.98 27.61 1.10
C ASP A 63 6.34 27.50 0.39
N LEU A 64 6.53 26.44 -0.40
CA LEU A 64 7.76 26.23 -1.15
C LEU A 64 8.12 27.39 -2.08
N GLN A 65 7.13 28.11 -2.62
CA GLN A 65 7.38 29.24 -3.52
C GLN A 65 8.06 30.41 -2.80
N HIS A 66 7.81 30.56 -1.50
CA HIS A 66 8.39 31.65 -0.71
C HIS A 66 9.82 31.35 -0.27
N ILE A 67 10.17 30.09 -0.03
CA ILE A 67 11.48 29.75 0.52
C ILE A 67 12.49 29.25 -0.52
N ALA A 68 12.04 28.61 -1.61
CA ALA A 68 12.94 27.94 -2.54
C ALA A 68 13.93 28.90 -3.22
N GLY A 69 15.22 28.58 -3.18
CA GLY A 69 16.29 29.33 -3.83
C GLY A 69 16.54 30.73 -3.28
N LYS A 70 16.01 31.06 -2.10
CA LYS A 70 16.18 32.37 -1.47
C LYS A 70 17.54 32.59 -0.82
N GLN A 71 18.42 31.60 -0.73
CA GLN A 71 19.71 31.74 -0.05
C GLN A 71 20.49 32.98 -0.49
N LYS A 72 20.60 33.24 -1.81
CA LYS A 72 21.35 34.42 -2.28
C LYS A 72 20.71 35.73 -1.82
N ALA A 73 19.39 35.82 -1.83
CA ALA A 73 18.67 37.00 -1.36
C ALA A 73 18.79 37.16 0.16
N LEU A 74 18.67 36.06 0.89
CA LEU A 74 18.80 36.01 2.35
C LEU A 74 20.20 36.45 2.80
N LEU A 75 21.26 35.88 2.22
CA LEU A 75 22.63 36.26 2.54
C LEU A 75 22.91 37.73 2.18
N ALA A 76 22.41 38.22 1.04
CA ALA A 76 22.58 39.62 0.65
C ALA A 76 21.84 40.59 1.59
N ALA A 77 20.70 40.20 2.14
CA ALA A 77 19.95 41.01 3.10
C ALA A 77 20.62 41.01 4.48
N LEU A 78 21.02 39.84 4.98
CA LEU A 78 21.72 39.69 6.25
C LEU A 78 23.06 40.44 6.27
N GLY A 79 23.81 40.42 5.16
CA GLY A 79 25.07 41.17 5.04
C GLY A 79 24.93 42.70 5.07
N ARG A 80 23.70 43.25 5.09
CA ARG A 80 23.44 44.69 5.30
C ARG A 80 23.23 45.03 6.77
N ILE A 81 23.05 44.04 7.64
CA ILE A 81 22.90 44.24 9.08
C ILE A 81 24.27 44.65 9.65
N PRO A 82 24.36 45.78 10.40
CA PRO A 82 25.60 46.19 11.04
C PRO A 82 26.21 45.05 11.88
N GLY A 83 27.52 44.81 11.71
CA GLY A 83 28.23 43.77 12.44
C GLY A 83 28.11 42.36 11.85
N PHE A 84 27.25 42.14 10.86
CA PHE A 84 27.02 40.83 10.25
C PHE A 84 27.93 40.61 9.03
N GLY A 85 28.95 39.77 9.19
CA GLY A 85 29.90 39.41 8.15
C GLY A 85 29.56 38.09 7.47
N ILE A 86 29.58 38.11 6.14
CA ILE A 86 29.44 36.94 5.26
C ILE A 86 30.68 36.83 4.35
N ASP A 87 31.03 35.61 3.97
CA ASP A 87 32.08 35.33 2.99
C ASP A 87 31.57 34.42 1.86
N GLY A 88 32.45 34.04 0.93
CA GLY A 88 32.10 33.19 -0.21
C GLY A 88 31.75 31.73 0.16
N GLN A 89 31.97 31.32 1.41
CA GLN A 89 31.64 30.00 1.93
C GLN A 89 30.34 30.01 2.75
N THR A 90 29.84 31.19 3.17
CA THR A 90 28.61 31.32 3.93
C THR A 90 27.44 30.67 3.19
N SER A 91 26.78 29.73 3.87
CA SER A 91 25.64 28.98 3.34
C SER A 91 24.53 28.86 4.38
N VAL A 92 23.29 28.75 3.90
CA VAL A 92 22.12 28.47 4.71
C VAL A 92 21.84 26.97 4.64
N ARG A 93 21.79 26.31 5.78
CA ARG A 93 21.59 24.86 5.89
C ARG A 93 20.39 24.56 6.77
N ALA A 94 19.53 23.68 6.30
CA ALA A 94 18.40 23.17 7.04
C ALA A 94 18.05 21.77 6.53
N ASP A 95 17.38 20.98 7.36
CA ASP A 95 16.87 19.68 6.95
C ASP A 95 15.43 19.78 6.42
N GLY A 96 14.98 18.73 5.73
CA GLY A 96 13.61 18.63 5.26
C GLY A 96 13.27 19.72 4.22
N VAL A 97 12.10 20.32 4.37
CA VAL A 97 11.55 21.29 3.41
C VAL A 97 12.32 22.61 3.42
N LEU A 98 12.82 23.06 4.57
CA LEU A 98 13.62 24.30 4.68
C LEU A 98 14.96 24.22 3.94
N GLY A 99 15.48 23.01 3.71
CA GLY A 99 16.69 22.80 2.90
C GLY A 99 16.59 23.39 1.47
N TRP A 100 15.37 23.63 0.98
CA TRP A 100 15.12 24.23 -0.33
C TRP A 100 15.59 25.68 -0.46
N ILE A 101 15.85 26.37 0.67
CA ILE A 101 16.38 27.74 0.69
C ILE A 101 17.74 27.82 -0.04
N GLY A 102 18.59 26.82 0.17
CA GLY A 102 19.93 26.72 -0.43
C GLY A 102 19.95 26.14 -1.85
N MET A 103 18.83 25.67 -2.37
CA MET A 103 18.78 24.93 -3.64
C MET A 103 18.51 25.85 -4.84
N SER A 104 19.03 25.50 -6.01
CA SER A 104 18.59 26.14 -7.25
C SER A 104 17.18 25.67 -7.65
N GLU A 105 16.45 26.48 -8.43
CA GLU A 105 15.14 26.10 -8.96
C GLU A 105 15.19 24.77 -9.74
N GLN A 106 16.28 24.52 -10.46
CA GLN A 106 16.52 23.29 -11.20
C GLN A 106 16.70 22.08 -10.27
N GLN A 107 17.47 22.24 -9.20
CA GLN A 107 17.65 21.18 -8.19
C GLN A 107 16.34 20.88 -7.43
N GLY A 108 15.53 21.91 -7.13
CA GLY A 108 14.21 21.73 -6.52
C GLY A 108 13.26 20.91 -7.40
N LYS A 109 13.20 21.21 -8.70
CA LYS A 109 12.40 20.44 -9.68
C LYS A 109 12.86 18.98 -9.77
N GLU A 110 14.16 18.72 -9.75
CA GLU A 110 14.70 17.37 -9.81
C GLU A 110 14.37 16.54 -8.56
N ILE A 111 14.51 17.13 -7.36
CA ILE A 111 14.12 16.46 -6.11
C ILE A 111 12.62 16.20 -6.08
N ALA A 112 11.78 17.18 -6.45
CA ALA A 112 10.33 16.98 -6.51
C ALA A 112 9.95 15.81 -7.43
N ALA A 113 10.53 15.77 -8.63
CA ALA A 113 10.30 14.70 -9.60
C ALA A 113 10.74 13.33 -9.06
N ARG A 114 11.91 13.25 -8.42
CA ARG A 114 12.41 12.03 -7.78
C ARG A 114 11.51 11.56 -6.64
N THR A 115 11.06 12.47 -5.77
CA THR A 115 10.14 12.15 -4.67
C THR A 115 8.80 11.65 -5.19
N GLN A 116 8.23 12.29 -6.22
CA GLN A 116 6.99 11.81 -6.86
C GLN A 116 7.16 10.46 -7.55
N ALA A 117 8.31 10.21 -8.19
CA ALA A 117 8.61 8.90 -8.78
C ALA A 117 8.73 7.83 -7.69
N MET A 118 9.41 8.14 -6.58
CA MET A 118 9.55 7.22 -5.45
C MET A 118 8.20 6.92 -4.79
N ALA A 119 7.36 7.93 -4.57
CA ALA A 119 6.01 7.75 -4.04
C ALA A 119 5.17 6.84 -4.95
N ARG A 120 5.18 7.08 -6.27
CA ARG A 120 4.51 6.20 -7.24
C ARG A 120 5.02 4.77 -7.20
N ASN A 121 6.34 4.57 -7.12
CA ASN A 121 6.91 3.23 -7.01
C ASN A 121 6.44 2.53 -5.72
N ILE A 122 6.39 3.24 -4.59
CA ILE A 122 5.89 2.70 -3.32
C ILE A 122 4.42 2.29 -3.44
N GLU A 123 3.57 3.17 -3.97
CA GLU A 123 2.16 2.89 -4.21
C GLU A 123 1.96 1.66 -5.12
N GLU A 124 2.71 1.58 -6.21
CA GLU A 124 2.67 0.42 -7.12
C GLU A 124 3.10 -0.88 -6.44
N HIS A 125 4.13 -0.84 -5.60
CA HIS A 125 4.55 -2.02 -4.83
C HIS A 125 3.50 -2.43 -3.80
N LEU A 126 2.91 -1.49 -3.07
CA LEU A 126 1.85 -1.75 -2.11
C LEU A 126 0.59 -2.31 -2.79
N ALA A 127 0.24 -1.81 -3.97
CA ALA A 127 -0.89 -2.28 -4.75
C ALA A 127 -0.77 -3.73 -5.24
N ARG A 128 0.45 -4.28 -5.25
CA ARG A 128 0.77 -5.65 -5.71
C ARG A 128 1.05 -6.64 -4.57
N ARG A 129 0.68 -6.30 -3.33
CA ARG A 129 0.84 -7.20 -2.18
C ARG A 129 -0.33 -8.19 -2.09
N VAL A 130 0.00 -9.49 -2.04
CA VAL A 130 -0.96 -10.60 -2.00
C VAL A 130 -0.74 -11.43 -0.76
N LEU A 131 -1.80 -11.76 -0.04
CA LEU A 131 -1.80 -12.77 1.02
C LEU A 131 -2.52 -14.02 0.54
N VAL A 132 -1.93 -15.20 0.73
CA VAL A 132 -2.56 -16.48 0.41
C VAL A 132 -2.80 -17.29 1.67
N ILE A 133 -4.05 -17.64 1.93
CA ILE A 133 -4.48 -18.43 3.09
C ILE A 133 -5.12 -19.71 2.58
N SER A 134 -4.89 -20.83 3.23
CA SER A 134 -5.55 -22.08 2.88
C SER A 134 -6.39 -22.54 4.05
N THR A 135 -7.58 -23.05 3.75
CA THR A 135 -8.54 -23.50 4.77
C THR A 135 -8.87 -24.98 4.56
N GLY A 136 -9.14 -25.67 5.66
CA GLY A 136 -9.47 -27.08 5.70
C GLY A 136 -8.76 -27.78 6.85
N ASP A 137 -9.50 -28.55 7.63
CA ASP A 137 -8.95 -29.23 8.81
C ASP A 137 -7.79 -30.18 8.45
N GLU A 138 -7.85 -30.84 7.29
CA GLU A 138 -6.80 -31.72 6.80
C GLU A 138 -5.48 -30.99 6.48
N VAL A 139 -5.55 -29.74 5.99
CA VAL A 139 -4.35 -28.94 5.65
C VAL A 139 -3.83 -28.19 6.87
N ALA A 140 -4.73 -27.78 7.78
CA ALA A 140 -4.37 -27.17 9.06
C ALA A 140 -3.68 -28.17 10.01
N SER A 141 -4.17 -29.40 10.07
CA SER A 141 -3.57 -30.47 10.88
C SER A 141 -2.34 -31.14 10.25
N GLY A 142 -1.98 -30.77 9.01
CA GLY A 142 -0.83 -31.32 8.29
C GLY A 142 -1.04 -32.74 7.76
N GLN A 143 -2.29 -33.23 7.69
CA GLN A 143 -2.61 -34.51 7.07
C GLN A 143 -2.36 -34.48 5.55
N ILE A 144 -2.53 -33.32 4.93
CA ILE A 144 -2.19 -33.10 3.52
C ILE A 144 -1.19 -31.96 3.35
N VAL A 145 -0.41 -32.03 2.27
CA VAL A 145 0.49 -30.96 1.86
C VAL A 145 -0.29 -29.91 1.08
N ASP A 146 -0.13 -28.64 1.45
CA ASP A 146 -0.66 -27.52 0.69
C ASP A 146 0.12 -27.34 -0.62
N THR A 147 -0.50 -27.77 -1.72
CA THR A 147 0.05 -27.60 -3.08
C THR A 147 -0.43 -26.32 -3.76
N ASN A 148 -1.41 -25.62 -3.18
CA ASN A 148 -2.02 -24.43 -3.75
C ASN A 148 -1.20 -23.18 -3.46
N LYS A 149 -0.78 -22.96 -2.22
CA LYS A 149 0.09 -21.83 -1.84
C LYS A 149 1.34 -21.71 -2.70
N PRO A 150 2.17 -22.75 -2.89
CA PRO A 150 3.36 -22.64 -3.72
C PRO A 150 3.03 -22.36 -5.20
N PHE A 151 1.94 -22.92 -5.73
CA PHE A 151 1.50 -22.66 -7.10
C PHE A 151 1.01 -21.22 -7.30
N ILE A 152 0.20 -20.69 -6.37
CA ILE A 152 -0.28 -19.32 -6.39
C ILE A 152 0.91 -18.35 -6.26
N ALA A 153 1.81 -18.61 -5.31
CA ALA A 153 3.00 -17.79 -5.11
C ALA A 153 3.89 -17.71 -6.36
N ALA A 154 4.14 -18.85 -7.02
CA ALA A 154 4.92 -18.87 -8.26
C ALA A 154 4.22 -18.08 -9.38
N SER A 155 2.90 -18.26 -9.53
CA SER A 155 2.12 -17.64 -10.61
C SER A 155 1.98 -16.12 -10.43
N PHE A 156 1.67 -15.67 -9.22
CA PHE A 156 1.58 -14.24 -8.88
C PHE A 156 2.95 -13.58 -8.84
N GLY A 157 3.98 -14.28 -8.35
CA GLY A 157 5.37 -13.80 -8.40
C GLY A 157 5.85 -13.57 -9.83
N ALA A 158 5.55 -14.49 -10.76
CA ALA A 158 5.85 -14.31 -12.18
C ALA A 158 5.10 -13.12 -12.82
N ALA A 159 3.94 -12.74 -12.28
CA ALA A 159 3.16 -11.57 -12.68
C ALA A 159 3.57 -10.28 -11.95
N GLY A 160 4.65 -10.30 -11.15
CA GLY A 160 5.21 -9.11 -10.47
C GLY A 160 4.56 -8.78 -9.12
N TYR A 161 3.79 -9.70 -8.54
CA TYR A 161 3.20 -9.52 -7.21
C TYR A 161 4.16 -9.96 -6.10
N SER A 162 4.07 -9.27 -4.96
CA SER A 162 4.75 -9.69 -3.72
C SER A 162 3.80 -10.55 -2.90
N VAL A 163 4.08 -11.85 -2.84
CA VAL A 163 3.19 -12.85 -2.22
C VAL A 163 3.68 -13.22 -0.83
N SER A 164 2.81 -13.11 0.16
CA SER A 164 2.99 -13.67 1.50
C SER A 164 2.11 -14.92 1.66
N LEU A 165 2.69 -15.97 2.23
CA LEU A 165 1.97 -17.21 2.56
C LEU A 165 1.51 -17.12 4.01
N GLY A 166 0.20 -17.01 4.21
CA GLY A 166 -0.43 -17.04 5.54
C GLY A 166 -0.50 -18.44 6.11
N GLU A 167 -1.10 -18.57 7.29
CA GLU A 167 -1.28 -19.85 7.97
C GLU A 167 -2.28 -20.78 7.25
N ASN A 168 -2.27 -22.06 7.60
CA ASN A 168 -3.35 -22.99 7.26
C ASN A 168 -4.40 -22.92 8.37
N LEU A 169 -5.64 -22.62 8.02
CA LEU A 169 -6.71 -22.42 8.98
C LEU A 169 -7.67 -23.61 8.98
N GLU A 170 -8.16 -23.97 10.15
CA GLU A 170 -9.30 -24.89 10.32
C GLU A 170 -10.56 -24.26 9.73
N ASP A 171 -11.55 -25.10 9.43
CA ASP A 171 -12.85 -24.68 8.89
C ASP A 171 -13.70 -23.99 9.99
N SER A 172 -13.32 -22.76 10.34
CA SER A 172 -13.95 -21.94 11.37
C SER A 172 -14.23 -20.52 10.83
N LEU A 173 -15.51 -20.12 10.90
CA LEU A 173 -15.96 -18.81 10.43
C LEU A 173 -15.15 -17.69 11.08
N ASP A 174 -15.03 -17.70 12.41
CA ASP A 174 -14.32 -16.67 13.17
C ASP A 174 -12.82 -16.63 12.83
N ARG A 175 -12.15 -17.78 12.69
CA ARG A 175 -10.72 -17.81 12.36
C ARG A 175 -10.47 -17.25 10.96
N ILE A 176 -11.32 -17.63 10.00
CA ILE A 176 -11.19 -17.21 8.61
C ILE A 176 -11.49 -15.71 8.48
N SER A 177 -12.59 -15.21 9.07
CA SER A 177 -12.94 -13.78 9.00
C SER A 177 -11.90 -12.91 9.71
N ASN A 178 -11.39 -13.32 10.87
CA ASN A 178 -10.36 -12.59 11.58
C ASN A 178 -9.03 -12.56 10.80
N ALA A 179 -8.64 -13.65 10.15
CA ALA A 179 -7.45 -13.67 9.32
C ALA A 179 -7.58 -12.78 8.07
N MET A 180 -8.78 -12.71 7.46
CA MET A 180 -9.06 -11.76 6.38
C MET A 180 -8.94 -10.32 6.87
N LEU A 181 -9.57 -9.97 8.00
CA LEU A 181 -9.48 -8.63 8.59
C LEU A 181 -8.04 -8.25 8.96
N ALA A 182 -7.30 -9.12 9.65
CA ALA A 182 -5.90 -8.87 9.97
C ALA A 182 -5.04 -8.67 8.71
N GLY A 183 -5.33 -9.40 7.63
CA GLY A 183 -4.69 -9.17 6.33
C GLY A 183 -4.99 -7.79 5.74
N VAL A 184 -6.20 -7.27 5.94
CA VAL A 184 -6.61 -5.93 5.49
C VAL A 184 -5.98 -4.84 6.36
N GLU A 185 -6.19 -4.90 7.67
CA GLU A 185 -5.89 -3.83 8.62
C GLU A 185 -4.41 -3.78 9.00
N ASP A 186 -3.84 -4.92 9.41
CA ASP A 186 -2.45 -4.98 9.88
C ASP A 186 -1.48 -5.26 8.73
N GLY A 187 -1.89 -6.13 7.82
CA GLY A 187 -1.06 -6.57 6.69
C GLY A 187 -0.96 -5.54 5.57
N GLY A 188 -2.01 -4.73 5.36
CA GLY A 188 -2.11 -3.79 4.23
C GLY A 188 -2.03 -4.50 2.88
N TYR A 189 -2.54 -5.73 2.77
CA TYR A 189 -2.56 -6.49 1.53
C TYR A 189 -3.62 -5.93 0.58
N ARG A 190 -3.31 -5.82 -0.71
CA ARG A 190 -4.27 -5.32 -1.71
C ARG A 190 -5.13 -6.43 -2.32
N LEU A 191 -4.67 -7.67 -2.19
CA LEU A 191 -5.37 -8.88 -2.58
C LEU A 191 -5.20 -9.95 -1.50
N ILE A 192 -6.28 -10.61 -1.11
CA ILE A 192 -6.24 -11.83 -0.28
C ILE A 192 -6.87 -12.96 -1.08
N ILE A 193 -6.18 -14.09 -1.17
CA ILE A 193 -6.68 -15.29 -1.84
C ILE A 193 -6.84 -16.37 -0.79
N THR A 194 -8.03 -16.93 -0.66
CA THR A 194 -8.25 -18.14 0.14
C THR A 194 -8.41 -19.35 -0.77
N THR A 195 -7.94 -20.52 -0.34
CA THR A 195 -8.20 -21.79 -1.05
C THR A 195 -8.79 -22.82 -0.10
N GLY A 196 -9.96 -23.36 -0.42
CA GLY A 196 -10.68 -24.32 0.43
C GLY A 196 -11.87 -23.70 1.16
N GLY A 197 -12.68 -24.54 1.80
CA GLY A 197 -13.82 -24.13 2.62
C GLY A 197 -14.97 -23.45 1.85
N VAL A 198 -15.01 -23.56 0.52
CA VAL A 198 -16.07 -23.02 -0.36
C VAL A 198 -17.04 -24.10 -0.87
N GLY A 199 -16.89 -25.33 -0.36
CA GLY A 199 -17.70 -26.47 -0.74
C GLY A 199 -19.14 -26.40 -0.25
N ALA A 200 -19.87 -27.49 -0.51
CA ALA A 200 -21.27 -27.63 -0.11
C ALA A 200 -21.45 -28.43 1.19
N GLU A 201 -20.38 -28.70 1.95
CA GLU A 201 -20.48 -29.39 3.24
C GLU A 201 -20.80 -28.39 4.37
N SER A 202 -21.23 -28.89 5.53
CA SER A 202 -21.59 -28.03 6.67
C SER A 202 -20.38 -27.35 7.32
N LYS A 203 -19.18 -27.92 7.14
CA LYS A 203 -17.93 -27.37 7.66
C LYS A 203 -17.39 -26.22 6.80
N ASP A 204 -17.67 -26.24 5.50
CA ASP A 204 -17.25 -25.19 4.58
C ASP A 204 -17.84 -23.85 5.04
N CYS A 205 -17.02 -22.87 5.39
CA CYS A 205 -17.49 -21.57 5.89
C CYS A 205 -16.72 -20.37 5.34
N THR A 206 -15.84 -20.57 4.35
CA THR A 206 -15.02 -19.49 3.78
C THR A 206 -15.87 -18.43 3.07
N VAL A 207 -16.93 -18.85 2.37
CA VAL A 207 -17.85 -17.92 1.68
C VAL A 207 -18.64 -17.11 2.71
N GLU A 208 -19.17 -17.78 3.74
CA GLU A 208 -19.93 -17.18 4.82
C GLU A 208 -19.06 -16.20 5.64
N ALA A 209 -17.80 -16.56 5.90
CA ALA A 209 -16.84 -15.70 6.57
C ALA A 209 -16.62 -14.40 5.78
N LEU A 210 -16.39 -14.49 4.46
CA LEU A 210 -16.25 -13.29 3.63
C LEU A 210 -17.56 -12.48 3.55
N GLN A 211 -18.72 -13.13 3.44
CA GLN A 211 -20.01 -12.44 3.41
C GLN A 211 -20.36 -11.74 4.73
N SER A 212 -19.84 -12.22 5.85
CA SER A 212 -19.98 -11.52 7.15
C SER A 212 -19.23 -10.19 7.17
N LEU A 213 -18.17 -10.05 6.36
CA LEU A 213 -17.35 -8.84 6.25
C LEU A 213 -17.80 -7.93 5.09
N ASP A 214 -18.19 -8.52 3.96
CA ASP A 214 -18.78 -7.85 2.80
C ASP A 214 -20.12 -8.51 2.45
N PRO A 215 -21.25 -8.01 2.98
CA PRO A 215 -22.58 -8.54 2.67
C PRO A 215 -22.97 -8.46 1.19
N GLN A 216 -22.25 -7.67 0.38
CA GLN A 216 -22.44 -7.55 -1.06
C GLN A 216 -21.41 -8.35 -1.86
N ALA A 217 -20.70 -9.29 -1.25
CA ALA A 217 -19.73 -10.12 -1.95
C ALA A 217 -20.41 -10.93 -3.07
N ALA A 218 -19.79 -10.92 -4.25
CA ALA A 218 -20.27 -11.64 -5.43
C ALA A 218 -19.99 -13.14 -5.24
N SER A 219 -21.03 -13.97 -5.22
CA SER A 219 -20.91 -15.40 -4.89
C SER A 219 -21.55 -16.35 -5.92
N PRO A 220 -21.11 -16.31 -7.20
CA PRO A 220 -21.67 -17.16 -8.24
C PRO A 220 -21.46 -18.65 -7.96
N ALA A 221 -22.51 -19.45 -8.20
CA ALA A 221 -22.45 -20.91 -8.08
C ALA A 221 -21.64 -21.52 -9.21
N ILE A 222 -20.79 -22.49 -8.91
CA ILE A 222 -19.97 -23.23 -9.88
C ILE A 222 -20.61 -24.60 -10.19
N LEU A 223 -21.22 -25.20 -9.18
CA LEU A 223 -21.95 -26.46 -9.25
C LEU A 223 -23.21 -26.36 -8.40
N LEU A 224 -24.32 -26.89 -8.91
CA LEU A 224 -25.59 -27.00 -8.19
C LEU A 224 -25.81 -28.47 -7.80
N PHE A 225 -26.33 -28.69 -6.60
CA PHE A 225 -26.67 -30.03 -6.09
C PHE A 225 -28.14 -30.07 -5.69
N GLU A 226 -28.80 -31.21 -5.91
CA GLU A 226 -30.10 -31.46 -5.29
C GLU A 226 -29.92 -31.66 -3.78
N ARG A 227 -30.65 -30.86 -2.99
CA ARG A 227 -30.55 -30.83 -1.53
C ARG A 227 -30.81 -32.23 -0.95
N GLY A 228 -29.86 -32.77 -0.16
CA GLY A 228 -30.02 -34.04 0.55
C GLY A 228 -29.43 -35.29 -0.11
N HIS A 229 -28.66 -35.18 -1.19
CA HIS A 229 -27.92 -36.31 -1.77
C HIS A 229 -26.45 -36.31 -1.30
N GLY A 230 -25.99 -37.37 -0.61
CA GLY A 230 -24.58 -37.52 -0.19
C GLY A 230 -24.19 -36.67 1.04
N ARG A 231 -22.98 -36.09 1.03
CA ARG A 231 -22.45 -35.22 2.11
C ARG A 231 -22.83 -33.74 1.95
N HIS A 232 -23.66 -33.40 0.97
CA HIS A 232 -23.97 -32.02 0.60
C HIS A 232 -25.05 -31.42 1.53
N ALA A 233 -24.62 -30.47 2.37
CA ALA A 233 -25.48 -29.69 3.26
C ALA A 233 -25.97 -28.38 2.60
N LYS A 234 -25.27 -27.88 1.58
CA LYS A 234 -25.60 -26.68 0.81
C LYS A 234 -26.04 -27.02 -0.62
N GLU A 235 -26.76 -26.10 -1.26
CA GLU A 235 -27.31 -26.28 -2.62
C GLU A 235 -26.28 -26.04 -3.74
N ALA A 236 -25.10 -25.50 -3.42
CA ALA A 236 -24.09 -25.17 -4.42
C ALA A 236 -22.67 -25.10 -3.84
N VAL A 237 -21.67 -25.41 -4.68
CA VAL A 237 -20.28 -24.95 -4.49
C VAL A 237 -20.18 -23.57 -5.15
N ARG A 238 -19.58 -22.60 -4.48
CA ARG A 238 -19.54 -21.20 -4.95
C ARG A 238 -18.10 -20.68 -4.99
N ILE A 239 -17.82 -19.75 -5.90
CA ILE A 239 -16.73 -18.79 -5.71
C ILE A 239 -17.28 -17.64 -4.88
N CYS A 240 -16.42 -16.94 -4.15
CA CYS A 240 -16.78 -15.67 -3.53
C CYS A 240 -15.70 -14.63 -3.83
N VAL A 241 -16.11 -13.44 -4.28
CA VAL A 241 -15.24 -12.28 -4.40
C VAL A 241 -15.87 -11.12 -3.66
N GLY A 242 -15.16 -10.61 -2.66
CA GLY A 242 -15.59 -9.50 -1.83
C GLY A 242 -14.56 -8.39 -1.83
N GLN A 243 -14.94 -7.25 -1.25
CA GLN A 243 -14.06 -6.11 -1.13
C GLN A 243 -14.22 -5.44 0.24
N ILE A 244 -13.11 -5.27 0.94
CA ILE A 244 -13.04 -4.56 2.22
C ILE A 244 -12.09 -3.39 2.07
N ALA A 245 -12.62 -2.17 2.17
CA ALA A 245 -11.90 -0.94 1.86
C ALA A 245 -11.22 -1.04 0.47
N ALA A 246 -9.89 -0.97 0.44
CA ALA A 246 -9.14 -1.12 -0.79
C ALA A 246 -8.96 -2.61 -1.18
N THR A 247 -8.98 -3.55 -0.24
CA THR A 247 -8.54 -4.93 -0.48
C THR A 247 -9.61 -5.77 -1.18
N THR A 248 -9.23 -6.44 -2.27
CA THR A 248 -10.05 -7.48 -2.90
C THR A 248 -9.77 -8.82 -2.24
N ILE A 249 -10.81 -9.60 -1.92
CA ILE A 249 -10.69 -10.93 -1.33
C ILE A 249 -11.34 -11.93 -2.27
N VAL A 250 -10.60 -12.98 -2.66
CA VAL A 250 -11.04 -14.01 -3.60
C VAL A 250 -10.98 -15.38 -2.93
N CYS A 251 -12.12 -16.03 -2.80
CA CYS A 251 -12.24 -17.37 -2.23
C CYS A 251 -12.33 -18.42 -3.35
N LEU A 252 -11.26 -19.19 -3.51
CA LEU A 252 -11.12 -20.24 -4.50
C LEU A 252 -11.39 -21.63 -3.89
N PRO A 253 -11.70 -22.64 -4.73
CA PRO A 253 -11.88 -24.02 -4.29
C PRO A 253 -10.61 -24.64 -3.74
N GLY A 254 -10.77 -25.71 -2.96
CA GLY A 254 -9.66 -26.50 -2.41
C GLY A 254 -8.91 -27.35 -3.45
N PRO A 255 -9.59 -28.04 -4.39
CA PRO A 255 -8.90 -28.92 -5.34
C PRO A 255 -7.87 -28.19 -6.20
N HIS A 256 -6.65 -28.73 -6.22
CA HIS A 256 -5.49 -28.09 -6.86
C HIS A 256 -5.69 -27.80 -8.36
N ASP A 257 -6.37 -28.70 -9.05
CA ASP A 257 -6.69 -28.57 -10.46
C ASP A 257 -7.67 -27.42 -10.77
N GLU A 258 -8.55 -27.09 -9.83
CA GLU A 258 -9.49 -25.96 -9.94
C GLU A 258 -8.75 -24.65 -9.70
N VAL A 259 -7.88 -24.59 -8.70
CA VAL A 259 -6.99 -23.43 -8.47
C VAL A 259 -6.11 -23.16 -9.69
N LYS A 260 -5.54 -24.21 -10.31
CA LYS A 260 -4.76 -24.10 -11.56
C LYS A 260 -5.54 -23.49 -12.71
N ALA A 261 -6.84 -23.76 -12.80
CA ALA A 261 -7.71 -23.19 -13.83
C ALA A 261 -8.12 -21.74 -13.50
N ALA A 262 -8.39 -21.45 -12.22
CA ALA A 262 -8.88 -20.15 -11.77
C ALA A 262 -7.80 -19.06 -11.75
N VAL A 263 -6.56 -19.38 -11.34
CA VAL A 263 -5.49 -18.38 -11.15
C VAL A 263 -5.15 -17.57 -12.40
N PRO A 264 -5.04 -18.15 -13.62
CA PRO A 264 -4.81 -17.36 -14.83
C PRO A 264 -5.96 -16.38 -15.14
N VAL A 265 -7.20 -16.78 -14.88
CA VAL A 265 -8.39 -15.93 -15.08
C VAL A 265 -8.39 -14.78 -14.08
N LEU A 266 -8.07 -15.08 -12.81
CA LEU A 266 -7.91 -14.08 -11.76
C LEU A 266 -6.82 -13.05 -12.12
N LEU A 267 -5.65 -13.50 -12.56
CA LEU A 267 -4.56 -12.60 -12.98
C LEU A 267 -4.96 -11.69 -14.15
N SER A 268 -5.66 -12.22 -15.16
CA SER A 268 -6.18 -11.42 -16.29
C SER A 268 -7.19 -10.39 -15.82
N GLY A 269 -8.16 -10.81 -15.00
CA GLY A 269 -9.19 -9.91 -14.48
C GLY A 269 -8.63 -8.79 -13.59
N LEU A 270 -7.60 -9.08 -12.80
CA LEU A 270 -6.89 -8.05 -12.02
C LEU A 270 -6.13 -7.06 -12.92
N ALA A 271 -5.47 -7.54 -13.97
CA ALA A 271 -4.78 -6.68 -14.94
C ALA A 271 -5.75 -5.77 -15.71
N GLU A 272 -6.95 -6.27 -16.01
CA GLU A 272 -8.06 -5.54 -16.64
C GLU A 272 -8.83 -4.64 -15.65
N LYS A 273 -8.50 -4.69 -14.36
CA LYS A 273 -9.18 -3.95 -13.27
C LYS A 273 -10.69 -4.20 -13.25
N LYS A 274 -11.10 -5.47 -13.43
CA LYS A 274 -12.51 -5.86 -13.40
C LYS A 274 -13.16 -5.58 -12.05
N SER A 275 -14.47 -5.38 -12.07
CA SER A 275 -15.30 -5.32 -10.87
C SER A 275 -15.24 -6.65 -10.12
N LYS A 276 -15.63 -6.67 -8.83
CA LYS A 276 -15.67 -7.92 -8.06
C LYS A 276 -16.69 -8.91 -8.63
N GLU A 277 -17.79 -8.39 -9.18
CA GLU A 277 -18.86 -9.17 -9.82
C GLU A 277 -18.37 -9.85 -11.10
N ASP A 278 -17.75 -9.08 -12.01
CA ASP A 278 -17.22 -9.63 -13.26
C ASP A 278 -16.09 -10.62 -13.01
N LEU A 279 -15.20 -10.31 -12.05
CA LEU A 279 -14.11 -11.18 -11.66
C LEU A 279 -14.62 -12.52 -11.10
N ALA A 280 -15.62 -12.47 -10.22
CA ALA A 280 -16.24 -13.67 -9.67
C ALA A 280 -16.88 -14.53 -10.76
N GLU A 281 -17.63 -13.90 -11.67
CA GLU A 281 -18.34 -14.61 -12.73
C GLU A 281 -17.39 -15.20 -13.78
N ASP A 282 -16.31 -14.52 -14.15
CA ASP A 282 -15.29 -15.06 -15.05
C ASP A 282 -14.63 -16.32 -14.48
N ILE A 283 -14.27 -16.28 -13.20
CA ILE A 283 -13.67 -17.44 -12.50
C ILE A 283 -14.70 -18.58 -12.45
N ALA A 284 -15.94 -18.29 -12.04
CA ALA A 284 -16.99 -19.29 -11.97
C ALA A 284 -17.30 -19.91 -13.34
N ALA A 285 -17.39 -19.10 -14.40
CA ALA A 285 -17.63 -19.56 -15.76
C ALA A 285 -16.49 -20.47 -16.28
N CYS A 286 -15.24 -20.14 -15.95
CA CYS A 286 -14.09 -20.99 -16.26
C CYS A 286 -14.22 -22.37 -15.61
N LEU A 287 -14.55 -22.40 -14.31
CA LEU A 287 -14.68 -23.63 -13.55
C LEU A 287 -15.91 -24.46 -13.98
N ARG A 288 -17.06 -23.82 -14.25
CA ARG A 288 -18.25 -24.50 -14.82
C ARG A 288 -17.93 -25.23 -16.12
N LYS A 289 -17.21 -24.57 -17.05
CA LYS A 289 -16.78 -25.20 -18.32
C LYS A 289 -15.92 -26.45 -18.08
N ARG A 290 -15.03 -26.39 -17.08
CA ARG A 290 -14.18 -27.54 -16.69
C ARG A 290 -15.02 -28.71 -16.20
N PHE A 291 -16.02 -28.46 -15.35
CA PHE A 291 -16.91 -29.52 -14.85
C PHE A 291 -17.76 -30.16 -15.96
N HIS A 292 -18.29 -29.36 -16.90
CA HIS A 292 -19.00 -29.90 -18.06
C HIS A 292 -18.10 -30.81 -18.92
N HIS A 293 -16.85 -30.42 -19.16
CA HIS A 293 -15.88 -31.26 -19.87
C HIS A 293 -15.56 -32.56 -19.12
N GLN A 294 -15.41 -32.52 -17.80
CA GLN A 294 -15.17 -33.74 -17.01
C GLN A 294 -16.39 -34.67 -16.99
N ALA A 295 -17.61 -34.14 -16.90
CA ALA A 295 -18.84 -34.92 -16.96
C ALA A 295 -19.02 -35.58 -18.33
N ALA A 296 -18.81 -34.84 -19.42
CA ALA A 296 -18.84 -35.37 -20.79
C ALA A 296 -17.76 -36.43 -21.02
N TRP A 297 -16.55 -36.23 -20.49
CA TRP A 297 -15.46 -37.19 -20.57
C TRP A 297 -15.74 -38.48 -19.79
N ARG A 298 -16.36 -38.38 -18.60
CA ARG A 298 -16.79 -39.55 -17.81
C ARG A 298 -17.88 -40.36 -18.49
N HIS A 299 -18.80 -39.72 -19.22
CA HIS A 299 -19.86 -40.40 -19.98
C HIS A 299 -19.33 -41.08 -21.26
N ASN A 300 -18.23 -40.57 -21.84
CA ASN A 300 -17.63 -41.10 -23.06
C ASN A 300 -16.43 -42.05 -22.82
N ARG A 301 -16.22 -42.59 -21.61
CA ARG A 301 -15.22 -43.65 -21.44
C ARG A 301 -15.70 -44.90 -22.20
N PRO A 302 -14.95 -45.43 -23.18
CA PRO A 302 -15.18 -46.80 -23.63
C PRO A 302 -15.03 -47.71 -22.42
N ALA A 303 -16.00 -48.61 -22.22
CA ALA A 303 -15.91 -49.64 -21.18
C ALA A 303 -14.57 -50.36 -21.37
N ALA A 304 -13.71 -50.30 -20.34
CA ALA A 304 -12.46 -51.03 -20.36
C ALA A 304 -12.78 -52.52 -20.48
N GLN A 305 -12.32 -53.14 -21.57
CA GLN A 305 -12.22 -54.60 -21.70
C GLN A 305 -11.03 -55.11 -20.89
#